data_AF-A0A7H9HLX9-F1
#
_entry.id   AF-A0A7H9HLX9-F1
#
_cell.length_a   1.000
_cell.length_b   1.000
_cell.length_c   1.000
_cell.angle_alpha   90.00
_cell.angle_beta   90.00
_cell.angle_gamma   90.00
#
_symmetry.space_group_name_H-M   'P 1'
#
loop_
_entity.id
_entity.type
_entity.pdbx_description
1 polymer ?
#
loop_
_entity_poly.entity_id
_entity_poly.type
_entity_poly.pdbx_seq_one_letter_code
_entity_poly.pdbx_strand_id
1 'polypeptide(L)'
;MQKDDDGTDKEYEWFSYYISVTSVLALIIIWSLLPDDGLWSNSVFKAVLDILPQRNWVIYSQCLVLMGMLYGYFAILMYNEDVLTPPLDDLRTITDSKGETIICANDVELVQKYAFKESSGIIDLPIMDVCEILYAKDNGNVL
;
A
#
# COMPACT_ATOMS: atom_id res chain seq x y z
N MET A 1 -17.20 -35.63 19.73
CA MET A 1 -17.90 -34.33 19.72
C MET A 1 -16.82 -33.28 19.56
N GLN A 2 -16.38 -33.11 18.32
CA GLN A 2 -15.28 -32.24 17.93
C GLN A 2 -15.95 -30.91 17.59
N LYS A 3 -15.62 -29.87 18.35
CA LYS A 3 -16.21 -28.54 18.19
C LYS A 3 -15.43 -27.85 17.09
N ASP A 4 -16.10 -27.65 15.96
CA ASP A 4 -15.61 -26.81 14.87
C ASP A 4 -15.63 -25.37 15.39
N ASP A 5 -14.46 -24.87 15.78
CA ASP A 5 -14.30 -23.51 16.30
C ASP A 5 -14.16 -22.56 15.11
N ASP A 6 -15.32 -22.14 14.64
CA ASP A 6 -15.58 -21.27 13.50
C ASP A 6 -15.16 -19.83 13.81
N GLY A 7 -14.05 -19.40 13.21
CA GLY A 7 -13.85 -18.08 12.57
C GLY A 7 -13.97 -16.78 13.40
N THR A 8 -14.43 -16.81 14.65
CA THR A 8 -14.87 -15.62 15.40
C THR A 8 -13.86 -15.11 16.43
N ASP A 9 -12.84 -15.89 16.77
CA ASP A 9 -11.88 -15.52 17.82
C ASP A 9 -10.74 -14.59 17.35
N LYS A 10 -10.66 -14.26 16.05
CA LYS A 10 -9.56 -13.45 15.48
C LYS A 10 -9.93 -12.02 15.09
N GLU A 11 -11.20 -11.64 15.21
CA GLU A 11 -11.67 -10.33 14.76
C GLU A 11 -10.98 -9.16 15.47
N TYR A 12 -10.53 -9.37 16.71
CA TYR A 12 -9.90 -8.33 17.54
C TYR A 12 -8.40 -8.51 17.76
N GLU A 13 -7.78 -9.53 17.17
CA GLU A 13 -6.39 -9.88 17.45
C GLU A 13 -5.44 -8.75 17.04
N TRP A 14 -5.59 -8.25 15.81
CA TRP A 14 -4.79 -7.16 15.27
C TRP A 14 -5.05 -5.82 15.97
N PHE A 15 -6.29 -5.56 16.36
CA PHE A 15 -6.64 -4.37 17.13
C PHE A 15 -5.95 -4.39 18.50
N SER A 16 -5.96 -5.52 19.19
CA SER A 16 -5.29 -5.70 20.49
C SER A 16 -3.77 -5.55 20.37
N TYR A 17 -3.15 -6.13 19.33
CA TYR A 17 -1.72 -5.91 19.06
C TYR A 17 -1.40 -4.45 18.80
N TYR A 18 -2.21 -3.76 17.99
CA TYR A 18 -2.00 -2.35 17.70
C TYR A 18 -2.05 -1.50 18.97
N ILE A 19 -3.08 -1.69 19.81
CA ILE A 19 -3.23 -0.94 21.07
C ILE A 19 -2.10 -1.26 22.06
N SER A 20 -1.73 -2.54 22.20
CA SER A 20 -0.66 -2.93 23.11
C SER A 20 0.70 -2.38 22.67
N VAL A 21 1.05 -2.47 21.39
CA VAL A 21 2.29 -1.92 20.84
C VAL A 21 2.32 -0.40 20.97
N THR A 22 1.21 0.29 20.65
CA THR A 22 1.14 1.76 20.75
C THR A 22 1.24 2.23 22.20
N SER A 23 0.62 1.51 23.13
CA SER A 23 0.71 1.79 24.57
C SER A 23 2.15 1.62 25.08
N VAL A 24 2.81 0.51 24.71
CA VAL A 24 4.22 0.28 25.06
C VAL A 24 5.13 1.35 24.46
N LEU A 25 4.93 1.72 23.20
CA LEU A 25 5.69 2.79 22.55
C LEU A 25 5.52 4.13 23.30
N ALA A 26 4.30 4.49 23.67
CA ALA A 26 4.02 5.70 24.43
C ALA A 26 4.71 5.69 25.80
N LEU A 27 4.67 4.55 26.51
CA LEU A 27 5.38 4.39 27.79
C LEU A 27 6.91 4.53 27.62
N ILE A 28 7.49 3.99 26.55
CA ILE A 28 8.93 4.13 26.26
C ILE A 28 9.29 5.60 25.97
N ILE A 29 8.46 6.32 25.21
CA ILE A 29 8.68 7.76 24.94
C ILE A 29 8.59 8.57 26.23
N ILE A 30 7.56 8.34 27.05
CA ILE A 30 7.39 9.02 28.35
C ILE A 30 8.59 8.73 29.26
N TRP A 31 9.02 7.46 29.31
CA TRP A 31 10.18 7.02 30.08
C TRP A 31 11.49 7.67 29.59
N SER A 32 11.63 7.86 28.28
CA SER A 32 12.80 8.47 27.64
C SER A 32 12.91 9.99 27.92
N LEU A 33 11.77 10.69 28.05
CA LEU A 33 11.72 12.15 28.21
C LEU A 33 11.65 12.64 29.67
N LEU A 34 11.42 11.76 30.63
CA LEU A 34 11.32 12.13 32.04
C LEU A 34 12.62 12.81 32.57
N PRO A 35 12.57 13.90 33.33
CA PRO A 35 13.79 14.45 33.95
C PRO A 35 14.30 13.54 35.09
N ASP A 36 15.62 13.51 35.30
CA ASP A 36 16.30 12.66 36.31
C ASP A 36 16.40 13.37 37.68
N ASP A 37 15.62 14.45 37.84
CA ASP A 37 15.84 15.51 38.82
C ASP A 37 15.33 15.12 40.21
N GLY A 38 15.86 14.06 40.84
CA GLY A 38 15.71 13.75 42.28
C GLY A 38 14.28 13.57 42.83
N LEU A 39 13.25 13.74 42.00
CA LEU A 39 11.83 13.73 42.34
C LEU A 39 11.33 12.36 42.81
N TRP A 40 12.12 11.31 42.59
CA TRP A 40 11.77 9.92 42.83
C TRP A 40 12.49 9.32 44.05
N SER A 41 12.60 10.10 45.13
CA SER A 41 13.21 9.71 46.42
C SER A 41 12.54 8.51 47.13
N ASN A 42 11.44 7.98 46.60
CA ASN A 42 10.71 6.87 47.20
C ASN A 42 11.40 5.54 46.85
N SER A 43 11.68 4.71 47.86
CA SER A 43 12.41 3.44 47.73
C SER A 43 11.82 2.48 46.69
N VAL A 44 10.48 2.49 46.53
CA VAL A 44 9.77 1.64 45.57
C VAL A 44 10.02 2.09 44.13
N PHE A 45 9.99 3.40 43.87
CA PHE A 45 10.28 3.92 42.53
C PHE A 45 11.71 3.62 42.15
N LYS A 46 12.68 3.85 43.03
CA LYS A 46 14.08 3.55 42.76
C LYS A 46 14.32 2.08 42.37
N ALA A 47 13.67 1.14 43.06
CA ALA A 47 13.75 -0.29 42.71
C ALA A 47 13.17 -0.62 41.32
N VAL A 48 12.13 0.11 40.89
CA VAL A 48 11.58 -0.02 39.53
C VAL A 48 12.50 0.64 38.50
N LEU A 49 13.11 1.80 38.82
CA LEU A 49 14.07 2.47 37.93
C LEU A 49 15.32 1.60 37.68
N ASP A 50 15.78 0.84 38.69
CA ASP A 50 16.93 -0.07 38.57
C ASP A 50 16.66 -1.28 37.66
N ILE A 51 15.40 -1.68 37.46
CA ILE A 51 15.02 -2.77 36.53
C ILE A 51 14.98 -2.29 35.08
N LEU A 52 14.73 -1.00 34.86
CA LEU A 52 14.54 -0.43 33.54
C LEU A 52 15.89 -0.22 32.83
N PRO A 53 15.94 -0.40 31.50
CA PRO A 53 17.17 -0.21 30.75
C PRO A 53 17.67 1.24 30.87
N GLN A 54 18.99 1.39 30.82
CA GLN A 54 19.65 2.70 30.89
C GLN A 54 19.06 3.65 29.82
N ARG A 55 18.60 4.82 30.28
CA ARG A 55 17.81 5.78 29.49
C ARG A 55 18.52 6.23 28.21
N ASN A 56 19.82 6.46 28.27
CA ASN A 56 20.63 6.87 27.12
C ASN A 56 20.56 5.87 25.95
N TRP A 57 20.56 4.57 26.24
CA TRP A 57 20.45 3.54 25.20
C TRP A 57 19.07 3.53 24.53
N VAL A 58 18.02 3.81 25.29
CA VAL A 58 16.65 3.95 24.77
C VAL A 58 16.55 5.18 23.85
N ILE A 59 17.15 6.30 24.23
CA ILE A 59 17.18 7.51 23.39
C ILE A 59 17.94 7.24 22.09
N TYR A 60 19.12 6.62 22.16
CA TYR A 60 19.90 6.31 20.97
C TYR A 60 19.18 5.36 20.02
N SER A 61 18.47 4.35 20.53
CA SER A 61 17.70 3.43 19.69
C SER A 61 16.51 4.12 19.02
N GLN A 62 15.80 5.00 19.73
CA GLN A 62 14.72 5.81 19.16
C GLN A 62 15.22 6.76 18.06
N CYS A 63 16.35 7.45 18.30
CA CYS A 63 16.97 8.31 17.29
C CYS A 63 17.42 7.53 16.06
N LEU A 64 17.97 6.31 16.24
CA LEU A 64 18.37 5.45 15.13
C LEU A 64 17.17 5.03 14.29
N VAL A 65 16.05 4.63 14.91
CA VAL A 65 14.81 4.30 14.18
C VAL A 65 14.27 5.51 13.42
N LEU A 66 14.20 6.68 14.06
CA LEU A 66 13.74 7.92 13.42
C LEU A 66 14.60 8.30 12.22
N MET A 67 15.93 8.25 12.37
CA MET A 67 16.85 8.50 11.25
C MET A 67 16.72 7.43 10.16
N GLY A 68 16.52 6.17 10.54
CA GLY A 68 16.26 5.08 9.59
C GLY A 68 15.00 5.33 8.75
N MET A 69 13.90 5.75 9.39
CA MET A 69 12.67 6.13 8.67
C MET A 69 12.91 7.31 7.72
N LEU A 70 13.60 8.34 8.19
CA LEU A 70 13.94 9.52 7.37
C LEU A 70 14.76 9.12 6.13
N TYR A 71 15.81 8.31 6.32
CA TYR A 71 16.60 7.79 5.21
C TYR A 71 15.79 6.90 4.27
N GLY A 72 14.85 6.11 4.79
CA GLY A 72 13.90 5.34 3.98
C GLY A 72 13.08 6.25 3.06
N TYR A 73 12.55 7.37 3.56
CA TYR A 73 11.82 8.34 2.74
C TYR A 73 12.70 8.99 1.68
N PHE A 74 13.93 9.39 2.02
CA PHE A 74 14.87 9.92 1.03
C PHE A 74 15.24 8.89 -0.02
N ALA A 75 15.41 7.61 0.36
CA ALA A 75 15.72 6.54 -0.57
C ALA A 75 14.58 6.32 -1.58
N ILE A 76 13.33 6.39 -1.14
CA ILE A 76 12.16 6.32 -2.04
C ILE A 76 12.09 7.56 -2.93
N LEU A 77 12.35 8.76 -2.39
CA LEU A 77 12.31 9.99 -3.18
C LEU A 77 13.45 10.09 -4.22
N MET A 78 14.61 9.52 -3.91
CA MET A 78 15.70 9.35 -4.87
C MET A 78 15.52 8.11 -5.75
N TYR A 79 14.55 7.24 -5.45
CA TYR A 79 14.23 6.12 -6.31
C TYR A 79 13.69 6.69 -7.61
N ASN A 80 14.37 6.36 -8.71
CA ASN A 80 14.11 6.98 -10.00
C ASN A 80 12.82 6.42 -10.61
N GLU A 81 11.69 6.98 -10.19
CA GLU A 81 10.38 6.62 -10.74
C GLU A 81 10.28 6.96 -12.23
N ASP A 82 10.97 7.99 -12.71
CA ASP A 82 10.92 8.42 -14.12
C ASP A 82 11.47 7.37 -15.10
N VAL A 83 12.34 6.45 -14.64
CA VAL A 83 12.87 5.36 -15.49
C VAL A 83 12.05 4.07 -15.34
N LEU A 84 11.40 3.84 -14.20
CA LEU A 84 10.64 2.63 -13.94
C LEU A 84 9.16 2.75 -14.29
N THR A 85 8.64 3.96 -14.40
CA THR A 85 7.25 4.22 -14.80
C THR A 85 7.17 4.48 -16.31
N PRO A 86 6.18 3.92 -17.02
CA PRO A 86 5.90 4.33 -18.39
C PRO A 86 5.49 5.80 -18.40
N PRO A 87 5.76 6.54 -19.51
CA PRO A 87 5.34 7.93 -19.61
C PRO A 87 3.82 8.06 -19.46
N LEU A 88 3.34 9.14 -18.84
CA LEU A 88 1.91 9.32 -18.50
C LEU A 88 0.96 9.23 -19.70
N ASP A 89 1.46 9.51 -20.91
CA ASP A 89 0.70 9.48 -22.16
C ASP A 89 0.71 8.09 -22.84
N ASP A 90 1.36 7.09 -22.22
CA ASP A 90 1.42 5.71 -22.70
C ASP A 90 0.28 4.89 -22.10
N LEU A 91 -0.45 4.16 -22.95
CA LEU A 91 -1.51 3.24 -22.56
C LEU A 91 -1.03 2.16 -21.56
N ARG A 92 0.29 1.87 -21.57
CA ARG A 92 0.97 0.97 -20.62
C ARG A 92 0.91 1.46 -19.16
N THR A 93 0.43 2.68 -18.91
CA THR A 93 0.09 3.16 -17.56
C THR A 93 -1.15 2.44 -17.00
N ILE A 94 -2.09 2.07 -17.88
CA ILE A 94 -3.35 1.38 -17.52
C ILE A 94 -3.24 -0.12 -17.81
N THR A 95 -2.51 -0.49 -18.86
CA THR A 95 -2.38 -1.87 -19.33
C THR A 95 -1.05 -2.50 -18.92
N ASP A 96 -0.93 -3.83 -19.01
CA ASP A 96 0.36 -4.48 -18.78
C ASP A 96 1.41 -3.97 -19.79
N SER A 97 2.65 -3.95 -19.34
CA SER A 97 3.86 -3.63 -20.09
C SER A 97 4.02 -4.37 -21.41
N LYS A 98 3.41 -5.56 -21.52
CA LYS A 98 3.40 -6.47 -22.69
C LYS A 98 2.14 -6.34 -23.55
N GLY A 99 1.24 -5.42 -23.23
CA GLY A 99 0.03 -5.17 -23.99
C GLY A 99 0.34 -4.57 -25.35
N GLU A 100 -0.01 -5.26 -26.43
CA GLU A 100 0.10 -4.74 -27.79
C GLU A 100 -1.14 -3.89 -28.10
N THR A 101 -0.96 -2.59 -28.35
CA THR A 101 -2.04 -1.68 -28.74
C THR A 101 -2.29 -1.76 -30.24
N ILE A 102 -3.54 -1.96 -30.65
CA ILE A 102 -3.88 -1.97 -32.08
C ILE A 102 -4.12 -0.54 -32.55
N ILE A 103 -3.22 -0.02 -33.37
CA ILE A 103 -3.33 1.30 -33.98
C ILE A 103 -4.03 1.14 -35.34
N CYS A 104 -5.30 1.55 -35.43
CA CYS A 104 -6.03 1.64 -36.69
C CYS A 104 -6.02 3.09 -37.19
N ALA A 105 -5.91 3.29 -38.51
CA ALA A 105 -5.92 4.63 -39.10
C ALA A 105 -7.32 5.27 -39.15
N ASN A 106 -8.38 4.47 -38.93
CA ASN A 106 -9.76 4.91 -39.02
C ASN A 106 -10.63 4.17 -37.99
N ASP A 107 -11.42 4.92 -37.22
CA ASP A 107 -12.30 4.40 -36.18
C ASP A 107 -13.33 3.41 -36.74
N VAL A 108 -13.76 3.63 -37.98
CA VAL A 108 -14.72 2.77 -38.68
C VAL A 108 -14.12 1.38 -38.96
N GLU A 109 -12.84 1.32 -39.30
CA GLU A 109 -12.15 0.04 -39.55
C GLU A 109 -11.94 -0.74 -38.23
N LEU A 110 -11.65 -0.01 -37.15
CA LEU A 110 -11.48 -0.59 -35.81
C LEU A 110 -12.78 -1.29 -35.36
N VAL A 111 -13.91 -0.60 -35.48
CA VAL A 111 -15.22 -1.15 -35.08
C VAL A 111 -15.61 -2.35 -35.94
N GLN A 112 -15.53 -2.25 -37.26
CA GLN A 112 -15.95 -3.36 -38.13
C GLN A 112 -15.08 -4.61 -37.98
N LYS A 113 -13.77 -4.44 -37.77
CA LYS A 113 -12.81 -5.55 -37.85
C LYS A 113 -12.50 -6.19 -36.50
N TYR A 114 -12.55 -5.41 -35.43
CA TYR A 114 -12.08 -5.84 -34.11
C TYR A 114 -13.15 -5.76 -33.01
N ALA A 115 -14.26 -5.03 -33.17
CA ALA A 115 -15.28 -4.94 -32.11
C ALA A 115 -16.00 -6.28 -31.87
N PHE A 116 -16.23 -7.06 -32.93
CA PHE A 116 -16.97 -8.33 -32.89
C PHE A 116 -16.09 -9.56 -33.04
N LYS A 117 -14.76 -9.38 -33.04
CA LYS A 117 -13.80 -10.48 -33.21
C LYS A 117 -12.81 -10.47 -32.07
N GLU A 118 -12.58 -11.65 -31.49
CA GLU A 118 -11.60 -11.80 -30.42
C GLU A 118 -10.22 -11.33 -30.89
N SER A 119 -9.67 -10.36 -30.15
CA SER A 119 -8.36 -9.79 -30.37
C SER A 119 -7.60 -9.83 -29.05
N SER A 120 -6.33 -10.24 -29.10
CA SER A 120 -5.43 -10.16 -27.94
C SER A 120 -4.84 -8.75 -27.74
N GLY A 121 -5.09 -7.83 -28.66
CA GLY A 121 -4.61 -6.45 -28.57
C GLY A 121 -5.54 -5.58 -27.75
N ILE A 122 -4.98 -4.57 -27.08
CA ILE A 122 -5.76 -3.54 -26.40
C ILE A 122 -6.26 -2.54 -27.44
N ILE A 123 -7.55 -2.21 -27.33
CA ILE A 123 -8.27 -1.37 -28.27
C ILE A 123 -9.04 -0.35 -27.44
N ASP A 124 -8.83 0.93 -27.74
CA ASP A 124 -9.65 1.99 -27.17
C ASP A 124 -10.87 2.22 -28.07
N LEU A 125 -12.05 2.36 -27.47
CA LEU A 125 -13.30 2.60 -28.18
C LEU A 125 -13.79 4.02 -27.86
N PRO A 126 -14.29 4.77 -28.86
CA PRO A 126 -14.96 6.04 -28.59
C PRO A 126 -16.12 5.80 -27.63
N ILE A 127 -16.19 6.59 -26.56
CA ILE A 127 -17.19 6.36 -25.49
C ILE A 127 -18.64 6.42 -25.99
N MET A 128 -18.88 7.12 -27.10
CA MET A 128 -20.18 7.18 -27.76
C MET A 128 -20.63 5.84 -28.35
N ASP A 129 -19.68 5.00 -28.78
CA ASP A 129 -19.95 3.76 -29.52
C ASP A 129 -19.90 2.51 -28.61
N VAL A 130 -19.41 2.66 -27.38
CA VAL A 130 -19.26 1.55 -26.39
C VAL A 130 -20.59 0.86 -26.11
N CYS A 131 -21.67 1.61 -25.89
CA CYS A 131 -22.98 1.01 -25.62
C CYS A 131 -23.52 0.26 -26.83
N GLU A 132 -23.34 0.80 -28.03
CA GLU A 132 -23.77 0.13 -29.25
C GLU A 132 -23.02 -1.19 -29.42
N ILE A 133 -21.71 -1.20 -29.23
CA ILE A 133 -20.88 -2.39 -29.44
C ILE A 133 -21.10 -3.46 -28.36
N LEU A 134 -21.20 -3.09 -27.08
CA LEU A 134 -21.43 -4.04 -25.98
C LEU A 134 -22.83 -4.66 -25.98
N TYR A 135 -23.83 -3.93 -26.45
CA TYR A 135 -25.23 -4.38 -26.47
C TYR A 135 -25.72 -4.77 -27.87
N ALA A 136 -24.91 -4.57 -28.92
CA ALA A 136 -25.18 -5.12 -30.24
C ALA A 136 -25.20 -6.65 -30.14
N LYS A 137 -26.40 -7.21 -30.27
CA LYS A 137 -26.55 -8.63 -30.51
C LYS A 137 -25.87 -8.95 -31.84
N ASP A 138 -25.02 -9.96 -31.85
CA ASP A 138 -24.54 -10.58 -33.08
C ASP A 138 -25.77 -11.05 -33.89
N ASN A 139 -26.18 -10.21 -34.82
CA ASN A 139 -27.29 -10.46 -35.70
C ASN A 139 -26.79 -11.09 -37.00
N GLY A 140 -25.64 -11.78 -37.05
CA GLY A 140 -25.25 -12.68 -38.14
C GLY A 140 -25.18 -12.07 -39.55
N ASN A 141 -25.40 -10.77 -39.70
CA ASN A 141 -25.39 -10.05 -40.94
C ASN A 141 -24.07 -9.29 -41.01
N VAL A 142 -23.12 -9.98 -41.63
CA VAL A 142 -21.95 -9.40 -42.30
C VAL A 142 -22.38 -8.16 -43.08
N LEU A 143 -21.92 -6.99 -42.64
CA LEU A 143 -21.86 -5.76 -43.42
C LEU A 143 -20.40 -5.46 -43.72
#